data_AF-A0A2P2ICN5-F1
#
_entry.id   AF-A0A2P2ICN5-F1
#
_cell.length_a   1.000
_cell.length_b   1.000
_cell.length_c   1.000
_cell.angle_alpha   90.00
_cell.angle_beta   90.00
_cell.angle_gamma   90.00
#
_symmetry.space_group_name_H-M   'P 1'
#
loop_
_entity.id
_entity.type
_entity.pdbx_description
1 polymer ?
#
loop_
_entity_poly.entity_id
_entity_poly.type
_entity_poly.pdbx_seq_one_letter_code
_entity_poly.pdbx_strand_id
1 'polypeptide(L)'
;DQLFIYEAASMLVMVNGSSGSTTAATATAASSSNSNSAKCLHMTELLSPVLATAERLAQALPHSTPPQQAVAANVICHCMAITNRTSKGFSSQTTMRTNNCFSLYISATKLFIDCLNLGIERETIGSGVRQFLHRMIVCLEPADMIPLFAAASQTLLLTPSLHHLTEYLPLINQLASKAKSLCSEFMKSILSHLVYSVFAAVNSPADGSDEDDARQRRYLQRYYYALFTTLASHDLAPVLTTLDQQLLDQILMSVIQGAVEFPDPSAQKSCFITLRHLIKCWAGSDNAPSNFISFLYTQVVPACFLAPLKSTFNLEDATTLQALYESGNCLKTLHDKRGDELINYLRNQYFPTMNLAPHLVNAYLNALVADDKFFRNHLKIFFESVK
;
A
#
# COMPACT_ATOMS: atom_id res chain seq x y z
N ASP A 1 25.30 13.87 -16.28
CA ASP A 1 24.14 13.53 -15.44
C ASP A 1 24.60 13.34 -13.99
N GLN A 2 24.43 14.36 -13.13
CA GLN A 2 25.00 14.37 -11.78
C GLN A 2 24.46 13.23 -10.90
N LEU A 3 23.18 12.85 -11.07
CA LEU A 3 22.55 11.78 -10.29
C LEU A 3 23.25 10.44 -10.52
N PHE A 4 23.66 10.15 -11.76
CA PHE A 4 24.41 8.95 -12.09
C PHE A 4 25.79 8.91 -11.44
N ILE A 5 26.47 10.07 -11.34
CA ILE A 5 27.78 10.16 -10.69
C ILE A 5 27.67 9.80 -9.21
N TYR A 6 26.67 10.34 -8.49
CA TYR A 6 26.46 9.99 -7.08
C TYR A 6 26.02 8.53 -6.88
N GLU A 7 25.22 7.98 -7.81
CA GLU A 7 24.88 6.55 -7.80
C GLU A 7 26.12 5.67 -7.99
N ALA A 8 26.98 5.98 -8.96
CA ALA A 8 28.22 5.25 -9.20
C ALA A 8 29.20 5.39 -8.03
N ALA A 9 29.35 6.60 -7.49
CA ALA A 9 30.20 6.87 -6.32
C ALA A 9 29.72 6.08 -5.09
N SER A 10 28.42 6.02 -4.83
CA SER A 10 27.89 5.24 -3.71
C SER A 10 28.16 3.74 -3.86
N MET A 11 28.00 3.20 -5.08
CA MET A 11 28.34 1.81 -5.37
C MET A 11 29.83 1.53 -5.15
N LEU A 12 30.71 2.41 -5.62
CA LEU A 12 32.16 2.29 -5.41
C LEU A 12 32.52 2.32 -3.92
N VAL A 13 31.93 3.22 -3.13
CA VAL A 13 32.14 3.28 -1.68
C VAL A 13 31.72 1.97 -1.01
N MET A 14 30.59 1.38 -1.42
CA MET A 14 30.09 0.13 -0.85
C MET A 14 30.94 -1.09 -1.25
N VAL A 15 31.51 -1.10 -2.47
CA VAL A 15 32.36 -2.18 -2.99
C VAL A 15 33.79 -2.11 -2.40
N ASN A 16 34.42 -0.92 -2.42
CA ASN A 16 35.84 -0.75 -2.09
C ASN A 16 36.17 -0.78 -0.60
N GLY A 17 35.17 -0.71 0.30
CA GLY A 17 35.44 -0.92 1.72
C GLY A 17 35.93 -2.34 2.05
N SER A 18 35.83 -3.29 1.13
CA SER A 18 36.30 -4.68 1.31
C SER A 18 37.78 -4.91 0.94
N SER A 19 38.42 -3.99 0.19
CA SER A 19 39.75 -4.20 -0.39
C SER A 19 40.90 -3.64 0.47
N GLY A 20 40.95 -4.06 1.74
CA GLY A 20 41.96 -3.62 2.71
C GLY A 20 42.49 -4.71 3.63
N SER A 21 42.63 -5.97 3.17
CA SER A 21 43.45 -6.96 3.88
C SER A 21 43.84 -8.14 2.99
N THR A 22 44.90 -8.00 2.20
CA THR A 22 45.53 -9.11 1.46
C THR A 22 46.53 -9.90 2.31
N THR A 23 46.42 -9.89 3.64
CA THR A 23 47.25 -10.76 4.51
C THR A 23 46.50 -11.19 5.77
N ALA A 24 46.50 -12.51 5.98
CA ALA A 24 46.24 -13.26 7.21
C ALA A 24 44.77 -13.50 7.63
N ALA A 25 44.39 -14.77 7.52
CA ALA A 25 43.07 -15.38 7.75
C ALA A 25 42.68 -15.55 9.23
N THR A 26 42.89 -14.56 10.09
CA THR A 26 42.50 -14.65 11.53
C THR A 26 42.01 -13.31 12.11
N ALA A 27 41.08 -12.62 11.44
CA ALA A 27 40.46 -11.41 11.98
C ALA A 27 38.92 -11.54 12.00
N THR A 28 38.42 -12.15 13.07
CA THR A 28 36.99 -12.26 13.39
C THR A 28 36.48 -10.96 14.02
N ALA A 29 35.40 -10.40 13.46
CA ALA A 29 34.61 -9.23 13.91
C ALA A 29 35.27 -7.82 13.91
N ALA A 30 36.51 -7.65 14.36
CA ALA A 30 37.13 -6.32 14.52
C ALA A 30 37.61 -5.68 13.19
N SER A 31 37.99 -6.49 12.20
CA SER A 31 38.38 -6.02 10.85
C SER A 31 37.16 -5.57 10.04
N SER A 32 36.04 -6.29 10.16
CA SER A 32 34.78 -5.96 9.49
C SER A 32 34.14 -4.67 10.01
N SER A 33 34.21 -4.40 11.32
CA SER A 33 33.68 -3.16 11.89
C SER A 33 34.46 -1.92 11.43
N ASN A 34 35.79 -2.02 11.34
CA ASN A 34 36.64 -0.94 10.82
C ASN A 34 36.38 -0.66 9.33
N SER A 35 36.23 -1.71 8.51
CA SER A 35 35.84 -1.60 7.10
C SER A 35 34.49 -0.91 6.92
N ASN A 36 33.48 -1.29 7.70
CA ASN A 36 32.14 -0.71 7.62
C ASN A 36 32.11 0.76 8.09
N SER A 37 32.88 1.10 9.13
CA SER A 37 33.04 2.49 9.55
C SER A 37 33.71 3.37 8.49
N ALA A 38 34.71 2.85 7.76
CA ALA A 38 35.32 3.57 6.63
C ALA A 38 34.33 3.82 5.49
N LYS A 39 33.49 2.83 5.16
CA LYS A 39 32.40 2.99 4.18
C LYS A 39 31.43 4.10 4.59
N CYS A 40 31.03 4.16 5.87
CA CYS A 40 30.18 5.22 6.39
C CYS A 40 30.85 6.59 6.34
N LEU A 41 32.14 6.67 6.66
CA LEU A 41 32.91 7.91 6.58
C LEU A 41 32.89 8.47 5.15
N HIS A 42 33.23 7.65 4.14
CA HIS A 42 33.22 8.08 2.75
C HIS A 42 31.81 8.43 2.24
N MET A 43 30.78 7.70 2.68
CA MET A 43 29.40 8.06 2.37
C MET A 43 29.02 9.41 2.97
N THR A 44 29.50 9.69 4.19
CA THR A 44 29.29 10.96 4.88
C THR A 44 30.01 12.09 4.18
N GLU A 45 31.27 11.89 3.77
CA GLU A 45 32.03 12.87 2.97
C GLU A 45 31.30 13.20 1.66
N LEU A 46 30.77 12.17 0.98
CA LEU A 46 30.02 12.33 -0.27
C LEU A 46 28.71 13.14 -0.07
N LEU A 47 27.96 12.87 0.99
CA LEU A 47 26.65 13.50 1.23
C LEU A 47 26.72 14.81 2.01
N SER A 48 27.78 15.06 2.77
CA SER A 48 27.92 16.27 3.59
C SER A 48 27.72 17.59 2.84
N PRO A 49 28.31 17.84 1.65
CA PRO A 49 28.08 19.09 0.93
C PRO A 49 26.63 19.21 0.41
N VAL A 50 26.00 18.09 0.08
CA VAL A 50 24.61 18.03 -0.41
C VAL A 50 23.65 18.39 0.72
N LEU A 51 23.80 17.74 1.89
CA LEU A 51 22.97 18.00 3.06
C LEU A 51 23.17 19.42 3.61
N ALA A 52 24.41 19.90 3.68
CA ALA A 52 24.70 21.27 4.09
C ALA A 52 24.11 22.32 3.13
N THR A 53 24.02 22.01 1.83
CA THR A 53 23.36 22.88 0.85
C THR A 53 21.85 22.92 1.09
N ALA A 54 21.22 21.76 1.30
CA ALA A 54 19.80 21.70 1.62
C ALA A 54 19.45 22.46 2.90
N GLU A 55 20.25 22.28 3.97
CA GLU A 55 20.08 22.97 5.24
C GLU A 55 20.21 24.48 5.11
N ARG A 56 21.24 24.97 4.42
CA ARG A 56 21.44 26.40 4.18
C ARG A 56 20.27 27.01 3.41
N LEU A 57 19.76 26.31 2.39
CA LEU A 57 18.61 26.76 1.62
C LEU A 57 17.34 26.76 2.47
N ALA A 58 17.10 25.71 3.26
CA ALA A 58 15.97 25.64 4.17
C ALA A 58 15.93 26.81 5.17
N GLN A 59 17.09 27.21 5.71
CA GLN A 59 17.20 28.38 6.60
C GLN A 59 16.92 29.71 5.87
N ALA A 60 17.26 29.81 4.58
CA ALA A 60 17.04 31.01 3.78
C ALA A 60 15.62 31.13 3.20
N LEU A 61 14.90 30.00 3.04
CA LEU A 61 13.57 29.93 2.41
C LEU A 61 12.56 30.93 2.99
N PRO A 62 12.38 31.03 4.33
CA PRO A 62 11.40 31.94 4.94
C PRO A 62 11.65 33.43 4.68
N HIS A 63 12.90 33.79 4.35
CA HIS A 63 13.32 35.18 4.12
C HIS A 63 13.49 35.52 2.64
N SER A 64 13.26 34.54 1.76
CA SER A 64 13.44 34.69 0.32
C SER A 64 12.14 35.14 -0.38
N THR A 65 12.30 35.76 -1.55
CA THR A 65 11.14 36.09 -2.41
C THR A 65 10.54 34.83 -3.05
N PRO A 66 9.25 34.83 -3.46
CA PRO A 66 8.62 33.66 -4.10
C PRO A 66 9.40 33.01 -5.26
N PRO A 67 9.98 33.75 -6.24
CA PRO A 67 10.78 33.11 -7.29
C PRO A 67 12.06 32.45 -6.75
N GLN A 68 12.68 33.04 -5.72
CA GLN A 68 13.84 32.44 -5.06
C GLN A 68 13.46 31.20 -4.25
N GLN A 69 12.28 31.20 -3.62
CA GLN A 69 11.74 30.04 -2.91
C GLN A 69 11.53 28.86 -3.88
N ALA A 70 10.92 29.10 -5.04
CA ALA A 70 10.73 28.06 -6.06
C ALA A 70 12.06 27.47 -6.56
N VAL A 71 13.07 28.31 -6.81
CA VAL A 71 14.41 27.85 -7.21
C VAL A 71 15.06 27.04 -6.08
N ALA A 72 15.01 27.53 -4.83
CA ALA A 72 15.58 26.85 -3.69
C ALA A 72 14.89 25.51 -3.41
N ALA A 73 13.57 25.43 -3.53
CA ALA A 73 12.79 24.20 -3.41
C ALA A 73 13.22 23.15 -4.45
N ASN A 74 13.42 23.55 -5.70
CA ASN A 74 13.94 22.66 -6.74
C ASN A 74 15.34 22.13 -6.41
N VAL A 75 16.22 22.99 -5.88
CA VAL A 75 17.57 22.56 -5.46
C VAL A 75 17.51 21.61 -4.25
N ILE A 76 16.61 21.86 -3.29
CA ILE A 76 16.36 20.95 -2.16
C ILE A 76 15.86 19.59 -2.69
N CYS A 77 14.93 19.57 -3.63
CA CYS A 77 14.46 18.33 -4.27
C CYS A 77 15.59 17.60 -5.02
N HIS A 78 16.51 18.33 -5.65
CA HIS A 78 17.70 17.73 -6.26
C HIS A 78 18.65 17.13 -5.22
N CYS A 79 18.83 17.77 -4.06
CA CYS A 79 19.58 17.21 -2.94
C CYS A 79 18.93 15.93 -2.39
N MET A 80 17.60 15.89 -2.29
CA MET A 80 16.84 14.68 -1.96
C MET A 80 17.07 13.58 -3.01
N ALA A 81 17.00 13.91 -4.29
CA ALA A 81 17.21 12.96 -5.39
C ALA A 81 18.62 12.38 -5.39
N ILE A 82 19.66 13.20 -5.16
CA ILE A 82 21.04 12.75 -5.00
C ILE A 82 21.15 11.77 -3.83
N THR A 83 20.63 12.15 -2.66
CA THR A 83 20.65 11.30 -1.46
C THR A 83 19.85 10.01 -1.66
N ASN A 84 18.77 10.06 -2.42
CA ASN A 84 17.99 8.89 -2.79
C ASN A 84 18.82 7.93 -3.67
N ARG A 85 19.53 8.46 -4.66
CA ARG A 85 20.39 7.68 -5.58
C ARG A 85 21.53 7.00 -4.86
N THR A 86 22.15 7.64 -3.86
CA THR A 86 23.24 7.01 -3.10
C THR A 86 22.75 5.77 -2.33
N SER A 87 21.47 5.71 -1.95
CA SER A 87 20.88 4.55 -1.26
C SER A 87 20.85 3.26 -2.12
N LYS A 88 21.07 3.35 -3.43
CA LYS A 88 21.17 2.18 -4.31
C LYS A 88 22.47 1.39 -4.14
N GLY A 89 23.48 1.96 -3.49
CA GLY A 89 24.66 1.22 -3.08
C GLY A 89 24.36 0.12 -2.03
N PHE A 90 23.23 0.23 -1.33
CA PHE A 90 22.81 -0.76 -0.33
C PHE A 90 21.90 -1.83 -0.94
N SER A 91 22.06 -3.06 -0.47
CA SER A 91 21.26 -4.21 -0.86
C SER A 91 20.66 -4.90 0.37
N SER A 92 19.89 -5.97 0.15
CA SER A 92 19.39 -6.82 1.25
C SER A 92 20.52 -7.48 2.05
N GLN A 93 21.67 -7.73 1.42
CA GLN A 93 22.85 -8.32 2.07
C GLN A 93 23.76 -7.24 2.70
N THR A 94 23.79 -6.05 2.11
CA THR A 94 24.61 -4.90 2.54
C THR A 94 23.71 -3.73 2.92
N THR A 95 23.08 -3.83 4.09
CA THR A 95 22.12 -2.82 4.57
C THR A 95 22.82 -1.56 5.11
N MET A 96 22.06 -0.46 5.25
CA MET A 96 22.57 0.77 5.86
C MET A 96 23.05 0.54 7.31
N ARG A 97 22.38 -0.34 8.06
CA ARG A 97 22.76 -0.68 9.45
C ARG A 97 24.07 -1.44 9.50
N THR A 98 24.23 -2.47 8.65
CA THR A 98 25.47 -3.28 8.61
C THR A 98 26.70 -2.45 8.21
N ASN A 99 26.51 -1.42 7.39
CA ASN A 99 27.59 -0.51 6.95
C ASN A 99 27.71 0.75 7.81
N ASN A 100 27.07 0.82 9.00
CA ASN A 100 27.09 1.97 9.91
C ASN A 100 26.59 3.31 9.32
N CYS A 101 25.98 3.30 8.13
CA CYS A 101 25.41 4.48 7.45
C CYS A 101 24.01 4.85 7.93
N PHE A 102 23.42 4.06 8.83
CA PHE A 102 22.03 4.24 9.26
C PHE A 102 21.75 5.64 9.85
N SER A 103 22.61 6.14 10.74
CA SER A 103 22.45 7.46 11.36
C SER A 103 22.46 8.60 10.33
N LEU A 104 23.33 8.51 9.31
CA LEU A 104 23.42 9.49 8.23
C LEU A 104 22.10 9.62 7.48
N TYR A 105 21.48 8.50 7.09
CA TYR A 105 20.21 8.52 6.34
C TYR A 105 19.02 8.91 7.22
N ILE A 106 19.02 8.58 8.51
CA ILE A 106 18.01 9.09 9.45
C ILE A 106 18.12 10.61 9.59
N SER A 107 19.33 11.15 9.76
CA SER A 107 19.56 12.60 9.83
C SER A 107 19.15 13.31 8.54
N ALA A 108 19.49 12.75 7.38
CA ALA A 108 19.06 13.28 6.09
C ALA A 108 17.52 13.26 5.95
N THR A 109 16.87 12.18 6.39
CA THR A 109 15.40 12.07 6.36
C THR A 109 14.76 13.13 7.23
N LYS A 110 15.26 13.35 8.45
CA LYS A 110 14.78 14.41 9.35
C LYS A 110 14.93 15.79 8.72
N LEU A 111 16.11 16.10 8.19
CA LEU A 111 16.36 17.38 7.50
C LEU A 111 15.34 17.64 6.37
N PHE A 112 15.06 16.64 5.53
CA PHE A 112 14.11 16.79 4.43
C PHE A 112 12.65 16.90 4.89
N ILE A 113 12.29 16.23 5.99
CA ILE A 113 10.99 16.41 6.63
C ILE A 113 10.88 17.82 7.24
N ASP A 114 11.95 18.33 7.84
CA ASP A 114 11.99 19.69 8.38
C ASP A 114 11.82 20.73 7.26
N CYS A 115 12.44 20.50 6.09
CA CYS A 115 12.22 21.32 4.89
C CYS A 115 10.73 21.35 4.48
N LEU A 116 10.06 20.20 4.51
CA LEU A 116 8.63 20.10 4.23
C LEU A 116 7.79 20.86 5.27
N ASN A 117 8.15 20.74 6.54
CA ASN A 117 7.43 21.36 7.65
C ASN A 117 7.54 22.90 7.69
N LEU A 118 8.43 23.50 6.88
CA LEU A 118 8.45 24.95 6.65
C LEU A 118 7.16 25.46 5.97
N GLY A 119 6.43 24.59 5.26
CA GLY A 119 5.18 24.94 4.59
C GLY A 119 5.32 25.82 3.34
N ILE A 120 6.54 26.13 2.91
CA ILE A 120 6.86 26.92 1.72
C ILE A 120 7.11 25.97 0.53
N GLU A 121 6.62 26.30 -0.67
CA GLU A 121 6.79 25.46 -1.88
C GLU A 121 6.38 23.99 -1.63
N ARG A 122 5.34 23.81 -0.81
CA ARG A 122 4.97 22.53 -0.21
C ARG A 122 4.67 21.44 -1.25
N GLU A 123 4.15 21.79 -2.42
CA GLU A 123 3.89 20.82 -3.49
C GLU A 123 5.20 20.26 -4.04
N THR A 124 6.13 21.14 -4.41
CA THR A 124 7.45 20.80 -4.93
C THR A 124 8.25 19.97 -3.91
N ILE A 125 8.37 20.48 -2.67
CA ILE A 125 9.10 19.80 -1.60
C ILE A 125 8.40 18.51 -1.19
N GLY A 126 7.07 18.52 -1.10
CA GLY A 126 6.26 17.35 -0.75
C GLY A 126 6.42 16.20 -1.75
N SER A 127 6.44 16.49 -3.05
CA SER A 127 6.72 15.47 -4.08
C SER A 127 8.13 14.88 -3.91
N GLY A 128 9.15 15.73 -3.68
CA GLY A 128 10.52 15.28 -3.40
C GLY A 128 10.62 14.39 -2.16
N VAL A 129 9.96 14.78 -1.06
CA VAL A 129 9.91 14.00 0.17
C VAL A 129 9.19 12.67 -0.04
N ARG A 130 8.04 12.63 -0.74
CA ARG A 130 7.32 11.38 -1.05
C ARG A 130 8.22 10.39 -1.80
N GLN A 131 8.90 10.86 -2.86
CA GLN A 131 9.82 10.03 -3.65
C GLN A 131 11.01 9.53 -2.82
N PHE A 132 11.56 10.38 -1.94
CA PHE A 132 12.63 10.01 -1.02
C PHE A 132 12.17 8.95 0.00
N LEU A 133 10.98 9.14 0.57
CA LEU A 133 10.40 8.25 1.58
C LEU A 133 10.08 6.85 1.05
N HIS A 134 9.62 6.71 -0.20
CA HIS A 134 9.45 5.40 -0.84
C HIS A 134 10.71 4.54 -0.78
N ARG A 135 11.88 5.17 -0.98
CA ARG A 135 13.17 4.49 -0.91
C ARG A 135 13.59 4.24 0.54
N MET A 136 13.37 5.21 1.43
CA MET A 136 13.67 5.03 2.85
C MET A 136 12.88 3.88 3.47
N ILE A 137 11.61 3.69 3.08
CA ILE A 137 10.84 2.50 3.47
C ILE A 137 11.60 1.25 3.07
N VAL A 138 12.18 1.15 1.87
CA VAL A 138 12.92 -0.06 1.46
C VAL A 138 14.19 -0.25 2.31
N CYS A 139 14.94 0.81 2.56
CA CYS A 139 16.30 0.73 3.12
C CYS A 139 16.36 0.68 4.66
N LEU A 140 15.39 1.27 5.36
CA LEU A 140 15.41 1.42 6.82
C LEU A 140 14.46 0.41 7.50
N GLU A 141 14.64 0.21 8.79
CA GLU A 141 13.79 -0.71 9.57
C GLU A 141 12.46 -0.06 9.96
N PRO A 142 11.36 -0.84 10.06
CA PRO A 142 10.04 -0.30 10.35
C PRO A 142 9.95 0.56 11.61
N ALA A 143 10.59 0.15 12.70
CA ALA A 143 10.54 0.83 13.99
C ALA A 143 11.09 2.27 13.91
N ASP A 144 12.15 2.48 13.13
CA ASP A 144 12.77 3.77 12.93
C ASP A 144 12.01 4.63 11.90
N MET A 145 11.29 3.97 10.99
CA MET A 145 10.55 4.64 9.93
C MET A 145 9.24 5.24 10.41
N ILE A 146 8.46 4.52 11.22
CA ILE A 146 7.12 4.94 11.63
C ILE A 146 7.11 6.35 12.24
N PRO A 147 8.02 6.74 13.17
CA PRO A 147 8.03 8.09 13.73
C PRO A 147 8.32 9.18 12.69
N LEU A 148 9.22 8.90 11.74
CA LEU A 148 9.55 9.83 10.66
C LEU A 148 8.36 10.02 9.71
N PHE A 149 7.67 8.93 9.39
CA PHE A 149 6.43 8.99 8.62
C PHE A 149 5.34 9.77 9.33
N ALA A 150 5.11 9.49 10.62
CA ALA A 150 4.11 10.22 11.40
C ALA A 150 4.36 11.74 11.38
N ALA A 151 5.62 12.17 11.48
CA ALA A 151 6.00 13.58 11.36
C ALA A 151 5.71 14.15 9.96
N ALA A 152 6.06 13.43 8.89
CA ALA A 152 5.83 13.88 7.52
C ALA A 152 4.34 13.91 7.14
N SER A 153 3.57 12.93 7.62
CA SER A 153 2.15 12.73 7.28
C SER A 153 1.27 13.91 7.68
N GLN A 154 1.57 14.56 8.80
CA GLN A 154 0.81 15.75 9.26
C GLN A 154 0.83 16.87 8.21
N THR A 155 1.99 17.09 7.58
CA THR A 155 2.18 18.15 6.58
C THR A 155 1.76 17.69 5.18
N LEU A 156 2.01 16.44 4.81
CA LEU A 156 1.60 15.88 3.52
C LEU A 156 0.07 15.79 3.35
N LEU A 157 -0.67 15.66 4.45
CA LEU A 157 -2.14 15.57 4.46
C LEU A 157 -2.84 16.92 4.74
N LEU A 158 -2.12 18.02 4.94
CA LEU A 158 -2.71 19.28 5.40
C LEU A 158 -3.76 19.88 4.43
N THR A 159 -3.57 19.74 3.11
CA THR A 159 -4.63 20.01 2.13
C THR A 159 -4.67 18.89 1.08
N PRO A 160 -5.51 17.86 1.30
CA PRO A 160 -5.59 16.73 0.40
C PRO A 160 -6.25 17.17 -0.90
N SER A 161 -5.54 16.96 -2.01
CA SER A 161 -6.07 17.07 -3.38
C SER A 161 -6.09 15.69 -4.02
N LEU A 162 -6.84 15.51 -5.11
CA LEU A 162 -6.85 14.27 -5.88
C LEU A 162 -5.43 13.83 -6.25
N HIS A 163 -4.62 14.75 -6.75
CA HIS A 163 -3.22 14.51 -7.10
C HIS A 163 -2.40 14.09 -5.86
N HIS A 164 -2.48 14.82 -4.75
CA HIS A 164 -1.72 14.51 -3.53
C HIS A 164 -2.10 13.15 -2.93
N LEU A 165 -3.38 12.81 -2.90
CA LEU A 165 -3.84 11.53 -2.39
C LEU A 165 -3.38 10.37 -3.28
N THR A 166 -3.34 10.58 -4.60
CA THR A 166 -2.88 9.60 -5.58
C THR A 166 -1.38 9.30 -5.42
N GLU A 167 -0.57 10.27 -5.02
CA GLU A 167 0.85 10.06 -4.70
C GLU A 167 1.07 9.52 -3.27
N TYR A 168 0.21 9.86 -2.32
CA TYR A 168 0.39 9.50 -0.91
C TYR A 168 -0.11 8.09 -0.55
N LEU A 169 -1.24 7.63 -1.11
CA LEU A 169 -1.75 6.28 -0.83
C LEU A 169 -0.75 5.16 -1.16
N PRO A 170 -0.04 5.17 -2.30
CA PRO A 170 0.99 4.17 -2.59
C PRO A 170 2.07 4.11 -1.51
N LEU A 171 2.45 5.27 -0.97
CA LEU A 171 3.46 5.37 0.08
C LEU A 171 2.98 4.74 1.38
N ILE A 172 1.73 5.00 1.78
CA ILE A 172 1.11 4.39 2.95
C ILE A 172 0.94 2.88 2.78
N ASN A 173 0.54 2.42 1.59
CA ASN A 173 0.44 1.00 1.29
C ASN A 173 1.79 0.30 1.43
N GLN A 174 2.86 0.92 0.92
CA GLN A 174 4.21 0.37 1.04
C GLN A 174 4.67 0.31 2.50
N LEU A 175 4.41 1.35 3.30
CA LEU A 175 4.73 1.37 4.73
C LEU A 175 3.95 0.28 5.46
N ALA A 176 2.64 0.18 5.26
CA ALA A 176 1.78 -0.80 5.91
C ALA A 176 2.17 -2.24 5.56
N SER A 177 2.52 -2.51 4.29
CA SER A 177 2.98 -3.83 3.88
C SER A 177 4.32 -4.19 4.52
N LYS A 178 5.26 -3.23 4.63
CA LYS A 178 6.58 -3.48 5.23
C LYS A 178 6.52 -3.57 6.76
N ALA A 179 5.80 -2.67 7.42
CA ALA A 179 5.73 -2.56 8.87
C ALA A 179 4.71 -3.51 9.50
N LYS A 180 3.68 -3.92 8.75
CA LYS A 180 2.59 -4.80 9.22
C LYS A 180 1.98 -4.25 10.51
N SER A 181 1.71 -5.10 11.50
CA SER A 181 1.16 -4.73 12.80
C SER A 181 1.97 -3.65 13.56
N LEU A 182 3.26 -3.45 13.26
CA LEU A 182 4.06 -2.40 13.93
C LEU A 182 3.54 -0.99 13.66
N CYS A 183 2.92 -0.74 12.50
CA CYS A 183 2.35 0.58 12.18
C CYS A 183 0.88 0.71 12.58
N SER A 184 0.32 -0.21 13.39
CA SER A 184 -1.09 -0.19 13.80
C SER A 184 -1.50 1.16 14.41
N GLU A 185 -0.74 1.66 15.40
CA GLU A 185 -1.08 2.93 16.07
C GLU A 185 -0.99 4.13 15.13
N PHE A 186 -0.02 4.12 14.21
CA PHE A 186 0.08 5.14 13.17
C PHE A 186 -1.11 5.06 12.20
N MET A 187 -1.51 3.86 11.76
CA MET A 187 -2.67 3.72 10.88
C MET A 187 -3.96 4.17 11.57
N LYS A 188 -4.16 3.85 12.86
CA LYS A 188 -5.31 4.32 13.64
C LYS A 188 -5.41 5.85 13.67
N SER A 189 -4.28 6.56 13.75
CA SER A 189 -4.28 8.02 13.85
C SER A 189 -4.63 8.73 12.53
N ILE A 190 -4.40 8.08 11.38
CA ILE A 190 -4.63 8.71 10.06
C ILE A 190 -5.80 8.13 9.26
N LEU A 191 -6.24 6.90 9.53
CA LEU A 191 -7.12 6.15 8.63
C LEU A 191 -8.44 6.85 8.37
N SER A 192 -9.13 7.35 9.41
CA SER A 192 -10.42 8.02 9.23
C SER A 192 -10.30 9.25 8.33
N HIS A 193 -9.33 10.12 8.60
CA HIS A 193 -9.09 11.32 7.81
C HIS A 193 -8.74 10.99 6.35
N LEU A 194 -7.93 9.94 6.15
CA LEU A 194 -7.55 9.47 4.83
C LEU A 194 -8.76 8.95 4.04
N VAL A 195 -9.63 8.15 4.66
CA VAL A 195 -10.84 7.62 4.01
C VAL A 195 -11.80 8.75 3.64
N TYR A 196 -12.06 9.69 4.54
CA TYR A 196 -12.91 10.85 4.23
C TYR A 196 -12.34 11.69 3.10
N SER A 197 -11.02 11.91 3.08
CA SER A 197 -10.34 12.66 2.02
C SER A 197 -10.46 11.96 0.67
N VAL A 198 -10.32 10.64 0.63
CA VAL A 198 -10.51 9.83 -0.59
C VAL A 198 -11.95 9.91 -1.07
N PHE A 199 -12.93 9.73 -0.18
CA PHE A 199 -14.34 9.82 -0.57
C PHE A 199 -14.71 11.22 -1.07
N ALA A 200 -14.22 12.28 -0.44
CA ALA A 200 -14.42 13.65 -0.91
C ALA A 200 -13.78 13.87 -2.29
N ALA A 201 -12.54 13.41 -2.50
CA ALA A 201 -11.83 13.56 -3.76
C ALA A 201 -12.47 12.77 -4.90
N VAL A 202 -12.97 11.55 -4.64
CA VAL A 202 -13.63 10.71 -5.65
C VAL A 202 -15.01 11.26 -6.02
N ASN A 203 -15.76 11.76 -5.04
CA ASN A 203 -17.13 12.25 -5.24
C ASN A 203 -17.21 13.74 -5.61
N SER A 204 -16.10 14.46 -5.63
CA SER A 204 -16.05 15.87 -6.05
C SER A 204 -16.62 16.01 -7.47
N PRO A 205 -17.44 17.03 -7.78
CA PRO A 205 -17.96 17.24 -9.13
C PRO A 205 -16.80 17.33 -10.13
N ALA A 206 -16.76 16.41 -11.09
CA ALA A 206 -15.80 16.41 -12.19
C ALA A 206 -16.45 17.03 -13.43
N ASP A 207 -15.69 17.79 -14.20
CA ASP A 207 -16.08 18.09 -15.58
C ASP A 207 -15.98 16.79 -16.37
N GLY A 208 -17.11 16.30 -16.89
CA GLY A 208 -17.17 15.02 -17.60
C GLY A 208 -16.33 14.96 -18.88
N SER A 209 -15.77 16.10 -19.32
CA SER A 209 -14.84 16.20 -20.44
C SER A 209 -13.35 16.02 -20.07
N ASP A 210 -13.01 16.02 -18.78
CA ASP A 210 -11.63 15.85 -18.32
C ASP A 210 -11.28 14.35 -18.13
N GLU A 211 -10.76 13.75 -19.20
CA GLU A 211 -10.28 12.36 -19.17
C GLU A 211 -9.13 12.13 -18.18
N ASP A 212 -8.31 13.15 -17.91
CA ASP A 212 -7.16 13.05 -17.01
C ASP A 212 -7.60 13.05 -15.55
N ASP A 213 -8.57 13.90 -15.17
CA ASP A 213 -9.19 13.87 -13.84
C ASP A 213 -9.92 12.54 -13.59
N ALA A 214 -10.68 12.07 -14.58
CA ALA A 214 -11.35 10.76 -14.52
C ALA A 214 -10.35 9.61 -14.34
N ARG A 215 -9.20 9.67 -15.03
CA ARG A 215 -8.12 8.68 -14.90
C ARG A 215 -7.46 8.73 -13.52
N GLN A 216 -7.16 9.93 -13.01
CA GLN A 216 -6.58 10.09 -11.67
C GLN A 216 -7.50 9.55 -10.58
N ARG A 217 -8.83 9.77 -10.67
CA ARG A 217 -9.80 9.20 -9.72
C ARG A 217 -9.80 7.67 -9.73
N ARG A 218 -9.73 7.06 -10.92
CA ARG A 218 -9.60 5.59 -11.04
C ARG A 218 -8.31 5.09 -10.39
N TYR A 219 -7.19 5.79 -10.55
CA TYR A 219 -5.95 5.45 -9.84
C TYR A 219 -6.09 5.60 -8.33
N LEU A 220 -6.71 6.68 -7.86
CA LEU A 220 -6.96 6.89 -6.44
C LEU A 220 -7.80 5.75 -5.84
N GLN A 221 -8.88 5.35 -6.51
CA GLN A 221 -9.73 4.22 -6.09
C GLN A 221 -8.95 2.90 -6.08
N ARG A 222 -8.10 2.64 -7.08
CA ARG A 222 -7.22 1.45 -7.08
C ARG A 222 -6.29 1.42 -5.87
N TYR A 223 -5.64 2.54 -5.56
CA TYR A 223 -4.75 2.62 -4.39
C TYR A 223 -5.51 2.52 -3.07
N TYR A 224 -6.74 3.04 -3.02
CA TYR A 224 -7.66 2.86 -1.90
C TYR A 224 -7.99 1.38 -1.68
N TYR A 225 -8.39 0.65 -2.72
CA TYR A 225 -8.65 -0.79 -2.57
C TYR A 225 -7.40 -1.57 -2.16
N ALA A 226 -6.24 -1.22 -2.70
CA ALA A 226 -4.96 -1.81 -2.31
C ALA A 226 -4.59 -1.53 -0.83
N LEU A 227 -4.98 -0.37 -0.28
CA LEU A 227 -4.83 -0.07 1.15
C LEU A 227 -5.61 -1.07 1.99
N PHE A 228 -6.89 -1.27 1.69
CA PHE A 228 -7.72 -2.21 2.46
C PHE A 228 -7.27 -3.66 2.29
N THR A 229 -6.81 -4.04 1.10
CA THR A 229 -6.17 -5.34 0.90
C THR A 229 -4.94 -5.48 1.80
N THR A 230 -4.10 -4.44 1.89
CA THR A 230 -2.92 -4.44 2.76
C THR A 230 -3.31 -4.53 4.23
N LEU A 231 -4.28 -3.74 4.67
CA LEU A 231 -4.78 -3.76 6.05
C LEU A 231 -5.33 -5.14 6.44
N ALA A 232 -6.12 -5.75 5.57
CA ALA A 232 -6.72 -7.06 5.82
C ALA A 232 -5.71 -8.22 5.79
N SER A 233 -4.64 -8.11 4.98
CA SER A 233 -3.67 -9.21 4.76
C SER A 233 -2.42 -9.15 5.63
N HIS A 234 -2.07 -8.00 6.22
CA HIS A 234 -0.82 -7.79 6.97
C HIS A 234 -1.03 -7.57 8.48
N ASP A 235 -1.98 -8.30 9.08
CA ASP A 235 -2.28 -8.26 10.52
C ASP A 235 -2.72 -6.87 11.05
N LEU A 236 -3.31 -6.06 10.17
CA LEU A 236 -3.80 -4.71 10.46
C LEU A 236 -5.34 -4.62 10.44
N ALA A 237 -6.05 -5.74 10.25
CA ALA A 237 -7.51 -5.79 10.35
C ALA A 237 -8.07 -5.22 11.67
N PRO A 238 -7.42 -5.37 12.84
CA PRO A 238 -7.87 -4.73 14.09
C PRO A 238 -7.89 -3.20 14.05
N VAL A 239 -7.21 -2.55 13.10
CA VAL A 239 -7.31 -1.10 12.90
C VAL A 239 -8.71 -0.72 12.38
N LEU A 240 -9.36 -1.59 11.60
CA LEU A 240 -10.70 -1.33 11.08
C LEU A 240 -11.76 -1.33 12.18
N THR A 241 -11.55 -2.12 13.25
CA THR A 241 -12.48 -2.19 14.38
C THR A 241 -12.38 -0.99 15.31
N THR A 242 -11.39 -0.10 15.13
CA THR A 242 -11.32 1.16 15.88
C THR A 242 -12.04 2.32 15.20
N LEU A 243 -12.56 2.12 14.00
CA LEU A 243 -13.34 3.12 13.28
C LEU A 243 -14.75 3.22 13.88
N ASP A 244 -15.40 4.36 13.67
CA ASP A 244 -16.83 4.45 13.92
C ASP A 244 -17.60 3.49 12.99
N GLN A 245 -18.72 2.96 13.49
CA GLN A 245 -19.48 1.94 12.79
C GLN A 245 -19.96 2.42 11.41
N GLN A 246 -20.36 3.70 11.30
CA GLN A 246 -20.84 4.27 10.04
C GLN A 246 -19.74 4.31 8.98
N LEU A 247 -18.53 4.74 9.34
CA LEU A 247 -17.39 4.76 8.44
C LEU A 247 -16.96 3.35 8.04
N LEU A 248 -16.97 2.40 8.98
CA LEU A 248 -16.68 1.00 8.68
C LEU A 248 -17.68 0.43 7.67
N ASP A 249 -18.98 0.67 7.86
CA ASP A 249 -20.02 0.22 6.93
C ASP A 249 -19.84 0.86 5.54
N GLN A 250 -19.51 2.15 5.47
CA GLN A 250 -19.18 2.82 4.20
C GLN A 250 -17.98 2.20 3.49
N ILE A 251 -16.92 1.89 4.24
CA ILE A 251 -15.74 1.21 3.70
C ILE A 251 -16.12 -0.17 3.16
N LEU A 252 -16.82 -0.99 3.96
CA LEU A 252 -17.23 -2.33 3.56
C LEU A 252 -18.09 -2.31 2.29
N MET A 253 -19.06 -1.40 2.22
CA MET A 253 -19.88 -1.21 1.01
C MET A 253 -19.07 -0.71 -0.18
N SER A 254 -18.09 0.17 0.02
CA SER A 254 -17.23 0.63 -1.07
C SER A 254 -16.36 -0.51 -1.64
N VAL A 255 -15.95 -1.47 -0.81
CA VAL A 255 -15.21 -2.67 -1.25
C VAL A 255 -16.13 -3.60 -2.04
N ILE A 256 -17.40 -3.75 -1.65
CA ILE A 256 -18.41 -4.48 -2.43
C ILE A 256 -18.62 -3.83 -3.80
N GLN A 257 -18.80 -2.51 -3.83
CA GLN A 257 -18.92 -1.76 -5.09
C GLN A 257 -17.65 -1.91 -5.94
N GLY A 258 -16.47 -1.90 -5.33
CA GLY A 258 -15.19 -2.18 -6.00
C GLY A 258 -15.12 -3.57 -6.62
N ALA A 259 -15.66 -4.58 -5.93
CA ALA A 259 -15.69 -5.97 -6.43
C ALA A 259 -16.68 -6.17 -7.58
N VAL A 260 -17.80 -5.44 -7.58
CA VAL A 260 -18.93 -5.69 -8.51
C VAL A 260 -19.02 -4.65 -9.64
N GLU A 261 -18.91 -3.35 -9.33
CA GLU A 261 -19.16 -2.25 -10.27
C GLU A 261 -17.90 -1.73 -10.96
N PHE A 262 -16.75 -1.82 -10.30
CA PHE A 262 -15.56 -1.13 -10.79
C PHE A 262 -14.97 -1.82 -12.04
N PRO A 263 -14.77 -1.10 -13.16
CA PRO A 263 -14.39 -1.68 -14.45
C PRO A 263 -12.87 -1.93 -14.55
N ASP A 264 -12.32 -2.63 -13.55
CA ASP A 264 -10.92 -3.02 -13.50
C ASP A 264 -10.77 -4.38 -12.80
N PRO A 265 -10.45 -5.45 -13.54
CA PRO A 265 -10.27 -6.79 -12.97
C PRO A 265 -9.24 -6.86 -11.84
N SER A 266 -8.18 -6.04 -11.90
CA SER A 266 -7.15 -6.04 -10.85
C SER A 266 -7.69 -5.49 -9.53
N ALA A 267 -8.49 -4.43 -9.57
CA ALA A 267 -9.14 -3.86 -8.39
C ALA A 267 -10.25 -4.79 -7.88
N GLN A 268 -11.07 -5.37 -8.76
CA GLN A 268 -12.09 -6.36 -8.37
C GLN A 268 -11.46 -7.53 -7.60
N LYS A 269 -10.36 -8.08 -8.12
CA LYS A 269 -9.57 -9.11 -7.44
C LYS A 269 -9.09 -8.64 -6.06
N SER A 270 -8.51 -7.44 -5.96
CA SER A 270 -8.07 -6.87 -4.68
C SER A 270 -9.23 -6.75 -3.67
N CYS A 271 -10.41 -6.32 -4.12
CA CYS A 271 -11.60 -6.26 -3.28
C CYS A 271 -12.01 -7.65 -2.77
N PHE A 272 -12.04 -8.68 -3.63
CA PHE A 272 -12.31 -10.06 -3.17
C PHE A 272 -11.24 -10.58 -2.21
N ILE A 273 -9.96 -10.28 -2.42
CA ILE A 273 -8.89 -10.63 -1.47
C ILE A 273 -9.16 -9.96 -0.12
N THR A 274 -9.50 -8.67 -0.10
CA THR A 274 -9.87 -7.95 1.12
C THR A 274 -11.02 -8.66 1.84
N LEU A 275 -12.13 -8.92 1.14
CA LEU A 275 -13.31 -9.59 1.70
C LEU A 275 -12.95 -10.98 2.27
N ARG A 276 -12.17 -11.78 1.54
CA ARG A 276 -11.70 -13.10 2.00
C ARG A 276 -10.93 -13.00 3.32
N HIS A 277 -10.01 -12.03 3.43
CA HIS A 277 -9.25 -11.83 4.66
C HIS A 277 -10.15 -11.39 5.81
N LEU A 278 -11.10 -10.48 5.58
CA LEU A 278 -12.07 -10.07 6.60
C LEU A 278 -12.96 -11.23 7.06
N ILE A 279 -13.42 -12.10 6.15
CA ILE A 279 -14.12 -13.36 6.49
C ILE A 279 -13.25 -14.20 7.41
N LYS A 280 -11.98 -14.42 7.05
CA LYS A 280 -11.04 -15.23 7.85
C LYS A 280 -10.86 -14.66 9.27
N CYS A 281 -10.79 -13.33 9.39
CA CYS A 281 -10.61 -12.62 10.66
C CYS A 281 -11.87 -12.61 11.53
N TRP A 282 -13.05 -12.38 10.95
CA TRP A 282 -14.24 -12.01 11.72
C TRP A 282 -15.41 -13.01 11.65
N ALA A 283 -15.49 -13.89 10.64
CA ALA A 283 -16.69 -14.73 10.46
C ALA A 283 -16.94 -15.75 11.58
N GLY A 284 -15.90 -16.10 12.35
CA GLY A 284 -15.99 -17.00 13.50
C GLY A 284 -15.29 -16.47 14.75
N SER A 285 -15.20 -15.14 14.89
CA SER A 285 -14.52 -14.48 16.01
C SER A 285 -15.50 -13.62 16.79
N ASP A 286 -15.43 -13.65 18.12
CA ASP A 286 -16.25 -12.82 19.01
C ASP A 286 -15.95 -11.32 18.88
N ASN A 287 -14.76 -10.97 18.39
CA ASN A 287 -14.32 -9.59 18.15
C ASN A 287 -14.77 -9.01 16.80
N ALA A 288 -15.72 -9.63 16.12
CA ALA A 288 -16.23 -9.14 14.84
C ALA A 288 -17.02 -7.84 15.02
N PRO A 289 -16.99 -6.92 14.03
CA PRO A 289 -17.90 -5.78 14.02
C PRO A 289 -19.36 -6.20 14.13
N SER A 290 -20.16 -5.42 14.85
CA SER A 290 -21.61 -5.57 14.90
C SER A 290 -22.18 -5.63 13.49
N ASN A 291 -23.07 -6.58 13.21
CA ASN A 291 -23.67 -6.84 11.90
C ASN A 291 -22.75 -7.43 10.81
N PHE A 292 -21.47 -7.73 11.09
CA PHE A 292 -20.58 -8.29 10.06
C PHE A 292 -21.14 -9.57 9.43
N ILE A 293 -21.74 -10.46 10.23
CA ILE A 293 -22.37 -11.69 9.71
C ILE A 293 -23.54 -11.38 8.78
N SER A 294 -24.38 -10.41 9.13
CA SER A 294 -25.46 -9.95 8.26
C SER A 294 -24.90 -9.40 6.94
N PHE A 295 -23.84 -8.59 7.01
CA PHE A 295 -23.13 -8.08 5.83
C PHE A 295 -22.57 -9.21 4.95
N LEU A 296 -22.02 -10.30 5.53
CA LEU A 296 -21.53 -11.43 4.75
C LEU A 296 -22.63 -12.05 3.88
N TYR A 297 -23.78 -12.36 4.46
CA TYR A 297 -24.87 -12.99 3.73
C TYR A 297 -25.60 -12.03 2.79
N THR A 298 -25.82 -10.78 3.20
CA THR A 298 -26.63 -9.82 2.43
C THR A 298 -25.84 -9.08 1.35
N GLN A 299 -24.51 -8.99 1.46
CA GLN A 299 -23.67 -8.22 0.53
C GLN A 299 -22.56 -9.07 -0.09
N VAL A 300 -21.75 -9.75 0.73
CA VAL A 300 -20.56 -10.49 0.22
C VAL A 300 -20.96 -11.70 -0.62
N VAL A 301 -21.87 -12.53 -0.12
CA VAL A 301 -22.36 -13.70 -0.85
C VAL A 301 -22.96 -13.27 -2.19
N PRO A 302 -23.92 -12.32 -2.26
CA PRO A 302 -24.42 -11.81 -3.53
C PRO A 302 -23.33 -11.26 -4.45
N ALA A 303 -22.37 -10.50 -3.94
CA ALA A 303 -21.27 -9.95 -4.75
C ALA A 303 -20.45 -11.03 -5.47
N CYS A 304 -20.29 -12.22 -4.86
CA CYS A 304 -19.56 -13.34 -5.46
C CYS A 304 -20.24 -13.92 -6.72
N PHE A 305 -21.55 -13.67 -6.90
CA PHE A 305 -22.31 -14.09 -8.07
C PHE A 305 -22.63 -12.91 -9.00
N LEU A 306 -22.94 -11.74 -8.45
CA LEU A 306 -23.26 -10.55 -9.23
C LEU A 306 -22.06 -10.08 -10.08
N ALA A 307 -20.84 -10.09 -9.53
CA ALA A 307 -19.67 -9.64 -10.30
C ALA A 307 -19.40 -10.53 -11.52
N PRO A 308 -19.33 -11.87 -11.41
CA PRO A 308 -19.10 -12.72 -12.58
C PRO A 308 -20.23 -12.70 -13.61
N LEU A 309 -21.47 -12.45 -13.20
CA LEU A 309 -22.63 -12.41 -14.09
C LEU A 309 -22.73 -11.13 -14.93
N LYS A 310 -21.92 -10.11 -14.65
CA LYS A 310 -21.92 -8.91 -15.49
C LYS A 310 -21.42 -9.17 -16.90
N SER A 311 -21.97 -8.39 -17.83
CA SER A 311 -21.52 -8.35 -19.23
C SER A 311 -20.07 -7.90 -19.36
N THR A 312 -19.59 -7.06 -18.44
CA THR A 312 -18.20 -6.58 -18.39
C THR A 312 -17.21 -7.63 -17.89
N PHE A 313 -17.68 -8.75 -17.33
CA PHE A 313 -16.84 -9.79 -16.74
C PHE A 313 -16.55 -10.91 -17.75
N ASN A 314 -15.44 -10.80 -18.49
CA ASN A 314 -15.05 -11.77 -19.50
C ASN A 314 -14.41 -13.04 -18.89
N LEU A 315 -15.06 -14.20 -19.06
CA LEU A 315 -14.58 -15.51 -18.56
C LEU A 315 -13.43 -16.12 -19.39
N GLU A 316 -13.08 -15.52 -20.51
CA GLU A 316 -11.91 -15.88 -21.32
C GLU A 316 -10.66 -15.10 -20.90
N ASP A 317 -10.84 -13.93 -20.27
CA ASP A 317 -9.74 -13.08 -19.83
C ASP A 317 -9.08 -13.64 -18.56
N ALA A 318 -7.75 -13.77 -18.58
CA ALA A 318 -6.99 -14.36 -17.48
C ALA A 318 -7.06 -13.52 -16.20
N THR A 319 -7.13 -12.18 -16.29
CA THR A 319 -7.18 -11.31 -15.11
C THR A 319 -8.54 -11.36 -14.43
N THR A 320 -9.59 -11.44 -15.24
CA THR A 320 -10.98 -11.57 -14.81
C THR A 320 -11.24 -12.96 -14.21
N LEU A 321 -10.64 -14.02 -14.78
CA LEU A 321 -10.64 -15.36 -14.16
C LEU A 321 -9.97 -15.37 -12.78
N GLN A 322 -8.91 -14.58 -12.56
CA GLN A 322 -8.32 -14.47 -11.22
C GLN A 322 -9.31 -13.84 -10.22
N ALA A 323 -10.06 -12.81 -10.62
CA ALA A 323 -11.09 -12.23 -9.78
C ALA A 323 -12.22 -13.24 -9.47
N LEU A 324 -12.61 -14.06 -10.44
CA LEU A 324 -13.58 -15.15 -10.25
C LEU A 324 -13.09 -16.18 -9.23
N TYR A 325 -11.82 -16.58 -9.33
CA TYR A 325 -11.27 -17.53 -8.37
C TYR A 325 -11.19 -16.93 -6.96
N GLU A 326 -10.91 -15.63 -6.84
CA GLU A 326 -10.95 -14.98 -5.53
C GLU A 326 -12.37 -14.82 -4.97
N SER A 327 -13.39 -14.58 -5.80
CA SER A 327 -14.78 -14.59 -5.34
C SER A 327 -15.21 -15.98 -4.85
N GLY A 328 -14.79 -17.03 -5.55
CA GLY A 328 -14.94 -18.41 -5.08
C GLY A 328 -14.24 -18.66 -3.75
N ASN A 329 -12.99 -18.20 -3.60
CA ASN A 329 -12.24 -18.34 -2.36
C ASN A 329 -12.93 -17.62 -1.18
N CYS A 330 -13.66 -16.53 -1.41
CA CYS A 330 -14.50 -15.91 -0.38
C CYS A 330 -15.56 -16.90 0.12
N LEU A 331 -16.30 -17.54 -0.79
CA LEU A 331 -17.34 -18.51 -0.45
C LEU A 331 -16.76 -19.74 0.25
N LYS A 332 -15.59 -20.22 -0.19
CA LYS A 332 -14.87 -21.31 0.49
C LYS A 332 -14.43 -20.93 1.89
N THR A 333 -13.78 -19.79 2.05
CA THR A 333 -13.35 -19.31 3.38
C THR A 333 -14.55 -19.10 4.31
N LEU A 334 -15.70 -18.66 3.76
CA LEU A 334 -16.93 -18.53 4.52
C LEU A 334 -17.50 -19.89 4.94
N HIS A 335 -17.51 -20.85 4.02
CA HIS A 335 -17.87 -22.24 4.31
C HIS A 335 -16.98 -22.83 5.41
N ASP A 336 -15.67 -22.64 5.34
CA ASP A 336 -14.74 -23.16 6.36
C ASP A 336 -14.99 -22.55 7.75
N LYS A 337 -15.54 -21.34 7.81
CA LYS A 337 -15.84 -20.63 9.06
C LYS A 337 -17.24 -20.90 9.60
N ARG A 338 -18.22 -21.21 8.74
CA ARG A 338 -19.66 -21.30 9.10
C ARG A 338 -20.32 -22.63 8.78
N GLY A 339 -19.65 -23.50 8.04
CA GLY A 339 -20.12 -24.82 7.64
C GLY A 339 -21.48 -24.78 6.94
N ASP A 340 -22.38 -25.63 7.42
CA ASP A 340 -23.72 -25.87 6.85
C ASP A 340 -24.62 -24.63 6.84
N GLU A 341 -24.33 -23.62 7.67
CA GLU A 341 -25.09 -22.37 7.68
C GLU A 341 -25.06 -21.68 6.31
N LEU A 342 -23.89 -21.65 5.66
CA LEU A 342 -23.76 -21.09 4.32
C LEU A 342 -24.51 -21.93 3.28
N ILE A 343 -24.44 -23.25 3.38
CA ILE A 343 -25.11 -24.17 2.46
C ILE A 343 -26.62 -23.99 2.54
N ASN A 344 -27.17 -23.88 3.76
CA ASN A 344 -28.58 -23.65 4.00
C ASN A 344 -29.04 -22.27 3.50
N TYR A 345 -28.23 -21.23 3.71
CA TYR A 345 -28.52 -19.89 3.20
C TYR A 345 -28.56 -19.88 1.65
N LEU A 346 -27.54 -20.45 1.00
CA LEU A 346 -27.47 -20.52 -0.45
C LEU A 346 -28.66 -21.32 -1.04
N ARG A 347 -28.96 -22.49 -0.47
CA ARG A 347 -30.04 -23.36 -0.96
C ARG A 347 -31.43 -22.75 -0.78
N ASN A 348 -31.71 -22.19 0.40
CA ASN A 348 -33.08 -21.85 0.80
C ASN A 348 -33.42 -20.36 0.64
N GLN A 349 -32.41 -19.48 0.59
CA GLN A 349 -32.63 -18.03 0.54
C GLN A 349 -32.06 -17.42 -0.74
N TYR A 350 -30.77 -17.64 -1.04
CA TYR A 350 -30.13 -16.91 -2.14
C TYR A 350 -30.43 -17.49 -3.53
N PHE A 351 -30.16 -18.77 -3.80
CA PHE A 351 -30.37 -19.35 -5.13
C PHE A 351 -31.82 -19.33 -5.65
N PRO A 352 -32.86 -19.45 -4.79
CA PRO A 352 -34.23 -19.22 -5.23
C PRO A 352 -34.44 -17.84 -5.87
N THR A 353 -33.75 -16.79 -5.39
CA THR A 353 -33.85 -15.44 -5.98
C THR A 353 -33.20 -15.34 -7.37
N MET A 354 -32.28 -16.24 -7.69
CA MET A 354 -31.62 -16.33 -9.01
C MET A 354 -32.39 -17.21 -10.00
N ASN A 355 -33.47 -17.89 -9.59
CA ASN A 355 -34.24 -18.82 -10.41
C ASN A 355 -33.39 -19.93 -11.08
N LEU A 356 -32.37 -20.43 -10.37
CA LEU A 356 -31.48 -21.48 -10.90
C LEU A 356 -32.18 -22.84 -10.95
N ALA A 357 -31.87 -23.64 -11.98
CA ALA A 357 -32.36 -25.00 -12.07
C ALA A 357 -31.83 -25.88 -10.91
N PRO A 358 -32.64 -26.81 -10.36
CA PRO A 358 -32.25 -27.60 -9.18
C PRO A 358 -30.94 -28.39 -9.33
N HIS A 359 -30.63 -28.84 -10.55
CA HIS A 359 -29.39 -29.58 -10.82
C HIS A 359 -28.15 -28.67 -10.72
N LEU A 360 -28.23 -27.40 -11.16
CA LEU A 360 -27.14 -26.42 -11.03
C LEU A 360 -26.90 -26.06 -9.57
N VAL A 361 -27.99 -25.87 -8.81
CA VAL A 361 -27.90 -25.62 -7.36
C VAL A 361 -27.19 -26.76 -6.64
N ASN A 362 -27.61 -28.00 -6.89
CA ASN A 362 -26.99 -29.16 -6.25
C ASN A 362 -25.54 -29.36 -6.68
N ALA A 363 -25.23 -29.18 -7.97
CA ALA A 363 -23.86 -29.28 -8.47
C ALA A 363 -22.95 -28.23 -7.83
N TYR A 364 -23.41 -26.98 -7.72
CA TYR A 364 -22.65 -25.89 -7.12
C TYR A 364 -22.39 -26.12 -5.63
N LEU A 365 -23.42 -26.50 -4.87
CA LEU A 365 -23.28 -26.78 -3.44
C LEU A 365 -22.35 -27.97 -3.18
N ASN A 366 -22.46 -29.04 -3.98
CA ASN A 366 -21.56 -30.18 -3.88
C ASN A 366 -20.11 -29.78 -4.20
N ALA A 367 -19.90 -28.94 -5.22
CA ALA A 367 -18.59 -28.42 -5.54
C ALA A 367 -18.02 -27.52 -4.43
N LEU A 368 -18.86 -26.70 -3.78
CA LEU A 368 -18.47 -25.84 -2.67
C LEU A 368 -18.09 -26.65 -1.42
N VAL A 369 -18.61 -27.87 -1.24
CA VAL A 369 -18.23 -28.76 -0.12
C VAL A 369 -17.00 -29.63 -0.47
N ALA A 370 -16.76 -29.90 -1.75
CA ALA A 370 -15.62 -30.68 -2.23
C ALA A 370 -14.26 -29.98 -2.03
N ASP A 371 -13.18 -30.44 -2.66
CA ASP A 371 -11.87 -29.81 -2.55
C ASP A 371 -11.75 -28.49 -3.35
N ASP A 372 -10.77 -27.66 -2.99
CA ASP A 372 -10.55 -26.34 -3.61
C ASP A 372 -10.28 -26.41 -5.12
N LYS A 373 -9.58 -27.45 -5.58
CA LYS A 373 -9.24 -27.61 -6.99
C LYS A 373 -10.50 -27.96 -7.79
N PHE A 374 -11.33 -28.84 -7.26
CA PHE A 374 -12.62 -29.18 -7.85
C PHE A 374 -13.54 -27.95 -7.92
N PHE A 375 -13.69 -27.23 -6.81
CA PHE A 375 -14.53 -26.03 -6.77
C PHE A 375 -14.06 -24.97 -7.76
N ARG A 376 -12.75 -24.72 -7.82
CA ARG A 376 -12.15 -23.76 -8.74
C ARG A 376 -12.44 -24.07 -10.21
N ASN A 377 -12.35 -25.35 -10.59
CA ASN A 377 -12.69 -25.78 -11.95
C ASN A 377 -14.20 -25.65 -12.23
N HIS A 378 -15.02 -25.98 -11.23
CA HIS A 378 -16.48 -25.89 -11.35
C HIS A 378 -16.99 -24.45 -11.51
N LEU A 379 -16.36 -23.47 -10.85
CA LEU A 379 -16.76 -22.06 -10.91
C LEU A 379 -16.89 -21.55 -12.36
N LYS A 380 -15.89 -21.81 -13.19
CA LYS A 380 -15.91 -21.38 -14.60
C LYS A 380 -17.09 -22.02 -15.33
N ILE A 381 -17.24 -23.34 -15.22
CA ILE A 381 -18.32 -24.09 -15.88
C ILE A 381 -19.70 -23.59 -15.42
N PHE A 382 -19.85 -23.31 -14.13
CA PHE A 382 -21.10 -22.79 -13.58
C PHE A 382 -21.46 -21.44 -14.19
N PHE A 383 -20.54 -20.46 -14.19
CA PHE A 383 -20.85 -19.15 -14.74
C PHE A 383 -20.99 -19.14 -16.27
N GLU A 384 -20.35 -20.07 -16.99
CA GLU A 384 -20.60 -20.29 -18.42
C GLU A 384 -22.01 -20.88 -18.69
N SER A 385 -22.56 -21.65 -17.75
CA SER A 385 -23.90 -22.25 -17.88
C SER A 385 -25.05 -21.33 -17.47
N VAL A 386 -24.77 -20.30 -16.68
CA VAL A 386 -25.77 -19.37 -16.11
C VAL A 386 -25.83 -18.04 -16.87
N LYS A 387 -24.77 -17.67 -17.60
CA LYS A 387 -24.79 -16.57 -18.57
C LYS A 387 -25.53 -16.99 -19.83
#